data_AF-A0A800JDG3-F1
#
_entry.id   AF-A0A800JDG3-F1
#
_cell.length_a   1.000
_cell.length_b   1.000
_cell.length_c   1.000
_cell.angle_alpha   90.00
_cell.angle_beta   90.00
_cell.angle_gamma   90.00
#
_symmetry.space_group_name_H-M   'P 1'
#
loop_
_entity.id
_entity.type
_entity.pdbx_description
1 polymer ?
#
loop_
_entity_poly.entity_id
_entity_poly.type
_entity_poly.pdbx_seq_one_letter_code
_entity_poly.pdbx_strand_id
1 'polypeptide(L)'
;MKEGKSGRLKEMRLLLTWIGFALCHSVAGAADSVVWHPKARTFDMNVRAMGLEKLLGVIKAETGWEVLVEPGLKGRVGVKFRDKPAADAMRFLLGDKRFSLVPRTKGGTRLMVYESALRGATQQVAAEMLAFEAEPLAPGADDGRLLTLKVKVHHLKSSFASINADSKLTNLRPLIAGVNEMWQSANIRFVADRPLPMRAADRDAEKAFAGLFKPGVSATAVAQLQSRILHKMLPDLPDRGKVFHIVVIYTMPRAYGAVYLPAKGMVLMPQVKFAALVDADGVWKDGSPVFFAQSNILAHEMGHSLSLPHVATQGNLMIDGKLRKGGGVGPGTKLTAQQILAARRQAFTGGPYVPGLNPRPAKPKPPGD
;
A
#
# COMPACT_ATOMS: atom_id res chain seq x y z
N MET A 1 40.46 27.47 76.61
CA MET A 1 39.45 27.89 77.59
C MET A 1 38.19 28.27 76.84
N LYS A 2 37.07 27.59 77.14
CA LYS A 2 35.65 27.90 76.84
C LYS A 2 35.21 27.97 75.35
N GLU A 3 34.31 27.07 74.94
CA GLU A 3 32.86 27.29 74.68
C GLU A 3 32.62 28.14 73.42
N GLY A 4 31.75 27.82 72.46
CA GLY A 4 30.58 26.95 72.46
C GLY A 4 29.39 27.71 71.87
N LYS A 5 28.94 27.28 70.68
CA LYS A 5 27.58 27.42 70.08
C LYS A 5 27.00 28.83 69.82
N SER A 6 26.54 29.07 68.58
CA SER A 6 25.13 28.93 68.16
C SER A 6 24.77 29.69 66.87
N GLY A 7 23.88 29.09 66.06
CA GLY A 7 23.17 29.69 64.91
C GLY A 7 23.83 29.39 63.56
N ARG A 8 23.48 28.38 62.75
CA ARG A 8 22.22 27.70 62.40
C ARG A 8 21.14 28.60 61.79
N LEU A 9 20.89 28.32 60.50
CA LEU A 9 19.69 28.56 59.70
C LEU A 9 19.40 30.00 59.24
N LYS A 10 19.93 30.31 58.05
CA LYS A 10 19.23 30.71 56.81
C LYS A 10 20.32 30.88 55.74
N GLU A 11 19.99 30.88 54.46
CA GLU A 11 20.95 30.91 53.32
C GLU A 11 21.51 29.54 52.86
N MET A 12 20.67 28.51 52.71
CA MET A 12 20.99 27.42 51.76
C MET A 12 19.72 26.68 51.30
N ARG A 13 18.87 27.40 50.57
CA ARG A 13 17.77 26.84 49.78
C ARG A 13 17.61 27.70 48.53
N LEU A 14 18.38 27.39 47.50
CA LEU A 14 18.02 27.48 46.08
C LEU A 14 19.30 27.22 45.27
N LEU A 15 19.62 25.96 44.97
CA LEU A 15 20.34 25.50 43.76
C LEU A 15 20.59 23.99 43.88
N LEU A 16 19.51 23.20 43.92
CA LEU A 16 19.59 21.75 43.75
C LEU A 16 18.25 21.29 43.18
N THR A 17 18.02 21.73 41.95
CA THR A 17 16.88 21.33 41.16
C THR A 17 17.39 21.09 39.74
N TRP A 18 17.32 19.82 39.32
CA TRP A 18 17.39 19.35 37.93
C TRP A 18 18.76 19.28 37.22
N ILE A 19 19.63 18.35 37.64
CA ILE A 19 20.48 17.59 36.70
C ILE A 19 20.26 16.11 36.96
N GLY A 20 19.04 15.69 36.65
CA GLY A 20 18.63 14.29 36.49
C GLY A 20 18.03 14.13 35.11
N PHE A 21 18.75 14.54 34.06
CA PHE A 21 18.39 14.19 32.70
C PHE A 21 18.81 12.73 32.51
N ALA A 22 17.97 11.83 33.04
CA ALA A 22 17.97 10.46 32.62
C ALA A 22 17.87 10.47 31.10
N LEU A 23 18.93 9.99 30.44
CA LEU A 23 18.89 9.48 29.08
C LEU A 23 17.90 8.29 29.06
N CYS A 24 16.60 8.58 29.16
CA CYS A 24 15.58 7.74 28.55
C CYS A 24 15.74 7.95 27.04
N HIS A 25 16.76 7.33 26.46
CA HIS A 25 16.69 6.92 25.08
C HIS A 25 15.55 5.92 25.03
N SER A 26 14.33 6.42 24.80
CA SER A 26 13.27 5.62 24.24
C SER A 26 13.85 5.04 22.97
N VAL A 27 14.33 3.80 23.03
CA VAL A 27 14.47 2.98 21.84
C VAL A 27 13.05 2.91 21.31
N ALA A 28 12.73 3.77 20.34
CA ALA A 28 11.48 3.72 19.62
C ALA A 28 11.43 2.32 19.01
N GLY A 29 10.75 1.40 19.71
CA GLY A 29 10.66 0.02 19.31
C GLY A 29 9.88 0.00 18.00
N ALA A 30 10.57 -0.29 16.90
CA ALA A 30 9.98 -0.32 15.57
C ALA A 30 8.61 -1.01 15.60
N ALA A 31 7.60 -0.34 15.06
CA ALA A 31 6.22 -0.82 15.03
C ALA A 31 6.13 -2.23 14.43
N ASP A 32 5.12 -2.98 14.86
CA ASP A 32 4.90 -4.32 14.32
C ASP A 32 4.65 -4.21 12.80
N SER A 33 5.31 -5.05 12.02
CA SER A 33 5.21 -5.05 10.56
C SER A 33 5.23 -6.45 9.98
N VAL A 34 4.39 -6.64 8.97
CA VAL A 34 4.33 -7.81 8.10
C VAL A 34 4.42 -7.30 6.68
N VAL A 35 5.34 -7.84 5.89
CA VAL A 35 5.54 -7.48 4.47
C VAL A 35 5.54 -8.76 3.66
N TRP A 36 4.71 -8.81 2.63
CA TRP A 36 4.65 -9.90 1.69
C TRP A 36 5.25 -9.48 0.35
N HIS A 37 6.15 -10.29 -0.21
CA HIS A 37 6.74 -10.10 -1.53
C HIS A 37 6.18 -11.18 -2.46
N PRO A 38 5.06 -10.92 -3.16
CA PRO A 38 4.31 -11.96 -3.88
C PRO A 38 5.09 -12.65 -5.00
N LYS A 39 6.02 -11.97 -5.66
CA LYS A 39 6.82 -12.55 -6.75
C LYS A 39 7.98 -13.39 -6.20
N ALA A 40 8.71 -12.89 -5.21
CA ALA A 40 9.73 -13.66 -4.50
C ALA A 40 9.16 -14.79 -3.63
N ARG A 41 7.89 -14.69 -3.25
CA ARG A 41 7.19 -15.56 -2.28
C ARG A 41 7.86 -15.58 -0.90
N THR A 42 8.33 -14.41 -0.45
CA THR A 42 9.01 -14.22 0.83
C THR A 42 8.29 -13.23 1.74
N PHE A 43 8.59 -13.31 3.04
CA PHE A 43 8.12 -12.39 4.06
C PHE A 43 9.26 -11.65 4.74
N ASP A 44 9.04 -10.37 5.02
CA ASP A 44 9.72 -9.65 6.09
C ASP A 44 8.76 -9.48 7.26
N MET A 45 9.21 -9.79 8.47
CA MET A 45 8.40 -9.65 9.67
C MET A 45 9.21 -9.04 10.81
N ASN A 46 8.59 -8.12 11.52
CA ASN A 46 9.03 -7.64 12.82
C ASN A 46 7.78 -7.56 13.70
N VAL A 47 7.52 -8.58 14.50
CA VAL A 47 6.34 -8.69 15.36
C VAL A 47 6.82 -9.03 16.75
N ARG A 48 6.45 -8.24 17.76
CA ARG A 48 7.00 -8.41 19.12
C ARG A 48 6.28 -9.47 19.94
N ALA A 49 4.96 -9.35 20.07
CA ALA A 49 4.14 -10.26 20.85
C ALA A 49 2.68 -10.14 20.42
N MET A 50 2.32 -10.66 19.25
CA MET A 50 0.97 -10.58 18.69
C MET A 50 0.19 -11.87 18.94
N GLY A 51 -1.11 -11.77 19.24
CA GLY A 51 -1.97 -12.95 19.31
C GLY A 51 -1.98 -13.69 17.97
N LEU A 52 -1.88 -15.02 18.00
CA LEU A 52 -1.71 -15.85 16.80
C LEU A 52 -2.85 -15.63 15.78
N GLU A 53 -4.10 -15.63 16.23
CA GLU A 53 -5.26 -15.38 15.36
C GLU A 53 -5.19 -14.01 14.67
N LYS A 54 -4.82 -12.97 15.42
CA LYS A 54 -4.64 -11.62 14.88
C LYS A 54 -3.53 -11.60 13.83
N LEU A 55 -2.39 -12.24 14.09
CA LEU A 55 -1.28 -12.31 13.14
C LEU A 55 -1.68 -13.06 11.85
N LEU A 56 -2.42 -14.16 11.98
CA LEU A 56 -2.98 -14.89 10.84
C LEU A 56 -3.97 -14.03 10.04
N GLY A 57 -4.77 -13.19 10.71
CA GLY A 57 -5.64 -12.21 10.06
C GLY A 57 -4.85 -11.15 9.29
N VAL A 58 -3.71 -10.70 9.81
CA VAL A 58 -2.80 -9.77 9.12
C VAL A 58 -2.18 -10.43 7.89
N ILE A 59 -1.71 -11.69 8.02
CA ILE A 59 -1.19 -12.46 6.88
C ILE A 59 -2.26 -12.59 5.79
N LYS A 60 -3.51 -12.91 6.17
CA LYS A 60 -4.64 -12.94 5.23
C LYS A 60 -4.82 -11.61 4.51
N ALA A 61 -4.77 -10.49 5.24
CA ALA A 61 -4.94 -9.16 4.66
C ALA A 61 -3.81 -8.80 3.67
N GLU A 62 -2.55 -9.07 4.03
CA GLU A 62 -1.36 -8.74 3.23
C GLU A 62 -1.21 -9.63 1.98
N THR A 63 -1.51 -10.92 2.11
CA THR A 63 -1.31 -11.91 1.04
C THR A 63 -2.53 -12.10 0.14
N GLY A 64 -3.73 -11.89 0.68
CA GLY A 64 -4.98 -12.26 0.02
C GLY A 64 -5.26 -13.76 0.05
N TRP A 65 -4.53 -14.52 0.87
CA TRP A 65 -4.71 -15.95 1.04
C TRP A 65 -6.02 -16.29 1.73
N GLU A 66 -6.46 -17.52 1.54
CA GLU A 66 -7.42 -18.13 2.46
C GLU A 66 -6.67 -18.65 3.69
N VAL A 67 -7.18 -18.39 4.89
CA VAL A 67 -6.57 -18.85 6.13
C VAL A 67 -7.63 -19.56 6.95
N LEU A 68 -7.41 -20.86 7.16
CA LEU A 68 -8.26 -21.74 7.96
C LEU A 68 -7.47 -22.26 9.16
N VAL A 69 -8.12 -22.29 10.31
CA VAL A 69 -7.53 -22.71 11.59
C VAL A 69 -8.39 -23.75 12.28
N GLU A 70 -7.75 -24.62 13.06
CA GLU A 70 -8.45 -25.46 14.02
C GLU A 70 -9.09 -24.58 15.10
N PRO A 71 -10.38 -24.76 15.43
CA PRO A 71 -11.03 -23.92 16.44
C PRO A 71 -10.30 -23.98 17.78
N GLY A 72 -10.15 -22.83 18.44
CA GLY A 72 -9.53 -22.73 19.76
C GLY A 72 -8.01 -22.62 19.76
N LEU A 73 -7.35 -22.44 18.61
CA LEU A 73 -5.92 -22.12 18.56
C LEU A 73 -5.62 -20.86 19.39
N LYS A 74 -4.72 -21.01 20.37
CA LYS A 74 -4.24 -19.92 21.22
C LYS A 74 -2.72 -19.79 21.09
N GLY A 75 -2.23 -18.59 21.37
CA GLY A 75 -0.80 -18.33 21.40
C GLY A 75 -0.47 -16.86 21.16
N ARG A 76 0.77 -16.52 21.49
CA ARG A 76 1.37 -15.24 21.13
C ARG A 76 2.67 -15.52 20.38
N VAL A 77 2.93 -14.73 19.36
CA VAL A 77 4.07 -14.91 18.48
C VAL A 77 4.91 -13.64 18.48
N GLY A 78 6.22 -13.83 18.62
CA GLY A 78 7.23 -12.80 18.46
C GLY A 78 8.31 -13.28 17.50
N VAL A 79 8.48 -12.59 16.37
CA VAL A 79 9.47 -12.95 15.35
C VAL A 79 10.10 -11.71 14.72
N LYS A 80 11.35 -11.85 14.29
CA LYS A 80 12.02 -10.85 13.46
C LYS A 80 12.88 -11.55 12.41
N PHE A 81 12.55 -11.37 11.14
CA PHE A 81 13.32 -11.90 10.01
C PHE A 81 13.04 -11.09 8.73
N ARG A 82 13.89 -11.29 7.72
CA ARG A 82 13.73 -10.75 6.37
C ARG A 82 13.93 -11.83 5.33
N ASP A 83 13.34 -11.62 4.15
CA ASP A 83 13.48 -12.45 2.96
C ASP A 83 13.20 -13.94 3.21
N LYS A 84 12.29 -14.24 4.13
CA LYS A 84 12.03 -15.61 4.55
C LYS A 84 11.03 -16.28 3.61
N PRO A 85 11.33 -17.43 2.99
CA PRO A 85 10.36 -18.17 2.19
C PRO A 85 9.08 -18.46 2.97
N ALA A 86 7.92 -18.38 2.32
CA ALA A 86 6.60 -18.54 2.95
C ALA A 86 6.49 -19.73 3.91
N ALA A 87 6.93 -20.92 3.49
CA ALA A 87 6.86 -22.13 4.31
C ALA A 87 7.72 -22.03 5.57
N ASP A 88 8.94 -21.51 5.44
CA ASP A 88 9.81 -21.34 6.59
C ASP A 88 9.31 -20.23 7.52
N ALA A 89 8.81 -19.12 6.97
CA ALA A 89 8.17 -18.06 7.76
C ALA A 89 7.03 -18.63 8.61
N MET A 90 6.13 -19.44 8.02
CA MET A 90 5.06 -20.10 8.77
C MET A 90 5.62 -21.05 9.84
N ARG A 91 6.69 -21.80 9.57
CA ARG A 91 7.35 -22.65 10.58
C ARG A 91 7.86 -21.83 11.77
N PHE A 92 8.45 -20.65 11.55
CA PHE A 92 8.88 -19.77 12.65
C PHE A 92 7.71 -19.19 13.44
N LEU A 93 6.62 -18.86 12.76
CA LEU A 93 5.43 -18.25 13.39
C LEU A 93 4.62 -19.24 14.22
N LEU A 94 4.48 -20.46 13.71
CA LEU A 94 3.55 -21.45 14.22
C LEU A 94 4.21 -22.40 15.24
N GLY A 95 5.54 -22.44 15.28
CA GLY A 95 6.29 -23.24 16.24
C GLY A 95 6.00 -24.73 16.10
N ASP A 96 5.37 -25.30 17.12
CA ASP A 96 4.98 -26.71 17.20
C ASP A 96 3.68 -27.03 16.44
N LYS A 97 2.90 -26.01 16.08
CA LYS A 97 1.65 -26.19 15.34
C LYS A 97 1.93 -26.63 13.91
N ARG A 98 1.13 -27.59 13.44
CA ARG A 98 1.22 -28.11 12.09
C ARG A 98 0.52 -27.17 11.12
N PHE A 99 1.01 -27.13 9.88
CA PHE A 99 0.40 -26.31 8.84
C PHE A 99 0.59 -26.91 7.45
N SER A 100 -0.28 -26.51 6.55
CA SER A 100 -0.21 -26.82 5.12
C SER A 100 -0.45 -25.56 4.30
N LEU A 101 0.43 -25.32 3.32
CA LEU A 101 0.24 -24.33 2.27
C LEU A 101 -0.24 -25.06 1.01
N VAL A 102 -1.51 -24.90 0.67
CA VAL A 102 -2.16 -25.59 -0.45
C VAL A 102 -2.39 -24.59 -1.58
N PRO A 103 -1.70 -24.71 -2.72
CA PRO A 103 -2.05 -23.95 -3.92
C PRO A 103 -3.45 -24.34 -4.40
N ARG A 104 -4.32 -23.36 -4.70
CA ARG A 104 -5.66 -23.63 -5.26
C ARG A 104 -5.64 -23.46 -6.78
N THR A 105 -6.51 -24.19 -7.46
CA THR A 105 -6.67 -24.13 -8.93
C THR A 105 -7.54 -22.96 -9.40
N LYS A 106 -8.45 -22.46 -8.53
CA LYS A 106 -9.38 -21.35 -8.83
C LYS A 106 -9.10 -20.06 -8.04
N GLY A 107 -8.15 -20.08 -7.12
CA GLY A 107 -7.74 -18.97 -6.26
C GLY A 107 -6.28 -19.11 -5.85
N GLY A 108 -5.75 -18.18 -5.05
CA GLY A 108 -4.37 -18.22 -4.56
C GLY A 108 -4.09 -19.28 -3.52
N THR A 109 -3.10 -19.02 -2.67
CA THR A 109 -2.68 -19.96 -1.62
C THR A 109 -3.71 -20.06 -0.49
N ARG A 110 -3.97 -21.29 -0.01
CA ARG A 110 -4.68 -21.55 1.26
C ARG A 110 -3.69 -21.99 2.32
N LEU A 111 -3.67 -21.30 3.45
CA LEU A 111 -2.98 -21.69 4.67
C LEU A 111 -3.95 -22.41 5.60
N MET A 112 -3.63 -23.65 5.97
CA MET A 112 -4.37 -24.42 6.96
C MET A 112 -3.48 -24.64 8.17
N VAL A 113 -3.93 -24.27 9.37
CA VAL A 113 -3.19 -24.43 10.63
C VAL A 113 -3.97 -25.31 11.59
N TYR A 114 -3.31 -26.32 12.15
CA TYR A 114 -3.96 -27.34 12.97
C TYR A 114 -2.98 -27.94 13.99
N GLU A 115 -3.50 -28.50 15.07
CA GLU A 115 -2.73 -29.24 16.07
C GLU A 115 -2.88 -30.75 15.84
N SER A 116 -4.12 -31.21 15.68
CA SER A 116 -4.43 -32.62 15.60
C SER A 116 -4.27 -33.17 14.18
N ALA A 117 -5.14 -32.74 13.27
CA ALA A 117 -5.21 -33.22 11.89
C ALA A 117 -5.64 -32.11 10.93
N LEU A 118 -5.22 -32.22 9.66
CA LEU A 118 -5.52 -31.24 8.61
C LEU A 118 -7.02 -30.92 8.49
N ARG A 119 -7.89 -31.94 8.63
CA ARG A 119 -9.35 -31.80 8.59
C ARG A 119 -9.94 -30.96 9.72
N GLY A 120 -9.18 -30.72 10.79
CA GLY A 120 -9.58 -29.88 11.92
C GLY A 120 -9.57 -28.39 11.59
N ALA A 121 -8.79 -27.97 10.59
CA ALA A 121 -8.71 -26.57 10.17
C ALA A 121 -9.96 -26.13 9.38
N THR A 122 -11.02 -25.79 10.11
CA THR A 122 -12.35 -25.48 9.56
C THR A 122 -12.80 -24.04 9.79
N GLN A 123 -12.23 -23.35 10.78
CA GLN A 123 -12.61 -21.99 11.11
C GLN A 123 -11.86 -21.01 10.21
N GLN A 124 -12.60 -20.13 9.52
CA GLN A 124 -12.00 -19.08 8.71
C GLN A 124 -11.53 -17.91 9.58
N VAL A 125 -10.31 -17.44 9.34
CA VAL A 125 -9.77 -16.26 10.02
C VAL A 125 -10.23 -14.99 9.30
N ALA A 126 -10.70 -14.00 10.05
CA ALA A 126 -11.03 -12.68 9.52
C ALA A 126 -9.77 -11.90 9.14
N ALA A 127 -9.84 -11.08 8.10
CA ALA A 127 -8.72 -10.22 7.72
C ALA A 127 -8.54 -9.11 8.76
N GLU A 128 -7.31 -8.96 9.26
CA GLU A 128 -6.95 -7.98 10.29
C GLU A 128 -5.96 -6.97 9.73
N MET A 129 -6.06 -5.72 10.21
CA MET A 129 -5.18 -4.64 9.77
C MET A 129 -4.27 -4.22 10.91
N LEU A 130 -2.97 -4.16 10.66
CA LEU A 130 -2.06 -3.44 11.54
C LEU A 130 -2.28 -1.95 11.42
N ALA A 131 -2.37 -1.28 12.57
CA ALA A 131 -2.27 0.16 12.64
C ALA A 131 -0.88 0.54 12.14
N PHE A 132 -0.85 1.36 11.09
CA PHE A 132 0.38 1.89 10.56
C PHE A 132 0.64 3.25 11.19
N GLU A 133 1.81 3.38 11.80
CA GLU A 133 2.38 4.66 12.20
C GLU A 133 3.47 5.01 11.19
N ALA A 134 3.22 6.05 10.39
CA ALA A 134 4.27 6.61 9.56
C ALA A 134 5.26 7.34 10.45
N GLU A 135 6.53 7.00 10.33
CA GLU A 135 7.58 7.87 10.85
C GLU A 135 7.44 9.26 10.21
N PRO A 136 7.47 10.34 10.99
CA PRO A 136 7.42 11.69 10.45
C PRO A 136 8.55 11.87 9.42
N LEU A 137 8.19 12.33 8.23
CA LEU A 137 9.17 12.71 7.22
C LEU A 137 9.83 14.02 7.68
N ALA A 138 10.89 13.89 8.50
CA ALA A 138 11.67 15.03 8.95
C ALA A 138 12.25 15.80 7.74
N PRO A 139 12.29 17.15 7.80
CA PRO A 139 12.98 17.94 6.79
C PRO A 139 14.47 17.56 6.75
N GLY A 140 15.00 17.25 5.57
CA GLY A 140 16.40 16.86 5.41
C GLY A 140 16.69 16.33 4.01
N ALA A 141 17.98 16.11 3.74
CA ALA A 141 18.41 15.41 2.54
C ALA A 141 18.01 13.93 2.62
N ASP A 142 17.79 13.32 1.46
CA ASP A 142 17.50 11.90 1.35
C ASP A 142 18.65 11.06 1.93
N ASP A 143 18.39 10.38 3.06
CA ASP A 143 19.34 9.55 3.80
C ASP A 143 19.30 8.06 3.38
N GLY A 144 18.55 7.73 2.32
CA GLY A 144 18.43 6.36 1.83
C GLY A 144 17.49 5.46 2.65
N ARG A 145 16.87 5.96 3.73
CA ARG A 145 15.94 5.15 4.56
C ARG A 145 14.70 4.70 3.79
N LEU A 146 14.01 3.69 4.34
CA LEU A 146 12.70 3.28 3.84
C LEU A 146 11.68 4.41 4.07
N LEU A 147 11.11 4.92 2.98
CA LEU A 147 10.01 5.88 3.01
C LEU A 147 8.69 5.12 2.97
N THR A 148 7.89 5.26 4.03
CA THR A 148 6.56 4.63 4.06
C THR A 148 5.48 5.67 3.84
N LEU A 149 4.77 5.54 2.72
CA LEU A 149 3.78 6.48 2.23
C LEU A 149 2.37 5.96 2.48
N LYS A 150 1.54 6.81 3.06
CA LYS A 150 0.16 6.49 3.38
C LYS A 150 -0.72 6.56 2.12
N VAL A 151 -1.54 5.53 1.91
CA VAL A 151 -2.53 5.46 0.83
C VAL A 151 -3.93 5.37 1.42
N LYS A 152 -4.78 6.33 1.07
CA LYS A 152 -6.22 6.28 1.35
C LYS A 152 -6.95 5.66 0.16
N VAL A 153 -7.63 4.53 0.41
CA VAL A 153 -8.44 3.85 -0.60
C VAL A 153 -9.89 4.29 -0.47
N HIS A 154 -10.53 4.63 -1.58
CA HIS A 154 -11.90 5.10 -1.66
C HIS A 154 -12.69 4.23 -2.63
N HIS A 155 -13.86 3.77 -2.23
CA HIS A 155 -14.80 3.07 -3.12
C HIS A 155 -15.94 4.01 -3.48
N LEU A 156 -16.02 4.37 -4.76
CA LEU A 156 -17.02 5.29 -5.26
C LEU A 156 -18.41 4.61 -5.23
N LYS A 157 -19.32 5.19 -4.46
CA LYS A 157 -20.71 4.75 -4.31
C LYS A 157 -21.61 5.57 -5.22
N SER A 158 -22.52 4.89 -5.90
CA SER A 158 -23.39 5.48 -6.90
C SER A 158 -24.71 4.73 -7.00
N SER A 159 -25.76 5.41 -7.48
CA SER A 159 -26.99 4.74 -7.92
C SER A 159 -26.82 4.04 -9.27
N PHE A 160 -25.78 4.38 -10.04
CA PHE A 160 -25.49 3.75 -11.34
C PHE A 160 -24.58 2.54 -11.14
N ALA A 161 -25.04 1.37 -11.57
CA ALA A 161 -24.30 0.11 -11.43
C ALA A 161 -22.92 0.15 -12.11
N SER A 162 -22.77 0.89 -13.22
CA SER A 162 -21.50 1.06 -13.93
C SER A 162 -20.43 1.84 -13.13
N ILE A 163 -20.82 2.50 -12.05
CA ILE A 163 -19.97 3.34 -11.18
C ILE A 163 -19.81 2.72 -9.79
N ASN A 164 -20.87 2.16 -9.23
CA ASN A 164 -20.96 1.72 -7.84
C ASN A 164 -19.98 0.57 -7.50
N ALA A 165 -18.84 0.92 -6.88
CA ALA A 165 -17.83 -0.04 -6.47
C ALA A 165 -18.24 -0.77 -5.17
N ASP A 166 -18.07 -2.09 -5.12
CA ASP A 166 -18.36 -2.90 -3.94
C ASP A 166 -17.09 -3.19 -3.13
N SER A 167 -17.07 -2.78 -1.85
CA SER A 167 -15.94 -3.03 -0.96
C SER A 167 -15.68 -4.50 -0.68
N LYS A 168 -16.66 -5.36 -0.84
CA LYS A 168 -16.53 -6.80 -0.58
C LYS A 168 -15.81 -7.53 -1.71
N LEU A 169 -15.85 -6.99 -2.93
CA LEU A 169 -15.31 -7.67 -4.11
C LEU A 169 -13.81 -7.44 -4.32
N THR A 170 -13.17 -6.51 -3.61
CA THR A 170 -11.76 -6.20 -3.86
C THR A 170 -11.03 -5.70 -2.61
N ASN A 171 -10.13 -6.52 -2.07
CA ASN A 171 -9.12 -6.10 -1.09
C ASN A 171 -7.83 -5.69 -1.84
N LEU A 172 -7.47 -4.41 -1.87
CA LEU A 172 -6.32 -3.95 -2.65
C LEU A 172 -4.94 -4.28 -2.06
N ARG A 173 -4.85 -4.75 -0.82
CA ARG A 173 -3.56 -4.96 -0.15
C ARG A 173 -2.62 -5.92 -0.88
N PRO A 174 -3.07 -7.07 -1.41
CA PRO A 174 -2.20 -7.96 -2.17
C PRO A 174 -1.66 -7.28 -3.43
N LEU A 175 -2.47 -6.48 -4.11
CA LEU A 175 -2.03 -5.71 -5.28
C LEU A 175 -0.97 -4.66 -4.88
N ILE A 176 -1.15 -4.00 -3.73
CA ILE A 176 -0.17 -3.05 -3.17
C ILE A 176 1.09 -3.76 -2.69
N ALA A 177 1.02 -5.00 -2.21
CA ALA A 177 2.20 -5.81 -1.90
C ALA A 177 3.06 -6.03 -3.15
N GLY A 178 2.44 -6.33 -4.30
CA GLY A 178 3.13 -6.39 -5.58
C GLY A 178 3.77 -5.05 -5.98
N VAL A 179 3.05 -3.93 -5.79
CA VAL A 179 3.61 -2.58 -5.99
C VAL A 179 4.85 -2.36 -5.11
N ASN A 180 4.76 -2.69 -3.82
CA ASN A 180 5.84 -2.50 -2.86
C ASN A 180 7.09 -3.29 -3.22
N GLU A 181 6.95 -4.51 -3.71
CA GLU A 181 8.08 -5.32 -4.17
C GLU A 181 8.84 -4.65 -5.34
N MET A 182 8.15 -3.95 -6.24
CA MET A 182 8.80 -3.19 -7.32
C MET A 182 9.50 -1.93 -6.82
N TRP A 183 8.88 -1.25 -5.88
CA TRP A 183 9.38 -0.01 -5.29
C TRP A 183 10.44 -0.24 -4.18
N GLN A 184 10.70 -1.49 -3.81
CA GLN A 184 11.76 -1.87 -2.87
C GLN A 184 13.13 -1.36 -3.32
N SER A 185 13.43 -1.39 -4.62
CA SER A 185 14.68 -0.85 -5.19
C SER A 185 14.88 0.64 -4.93
N ALA A 186 13.79 1.38 -4.71
CA ALA A 186 13.82 2.80 -4.36
C ALA A 186 13.68 3.04 -2.85
N ASN A 187 13.65 1.99 -2.02
CA ASN A 187 13.33 2.08 -0.59
C ASN A 187 12.04 2.90 -0.33
N ILE A 188 10.99 2.66 -1.14
CA ILE A 188 9.67 3.26 -0.98
C ILE A 188 8.66 2.14 -0.74
N ARG A 189 7.77 2.33 0.24
CA ARG A 189 6.67 1.44 0.55
C ARG A 189 5.37 2.23 0.64
N PHE A 190 4.32 1.70 0.06
CA PHE A 190 2.95 2.21 0.16
C PHE A 190 2.15 1.35 1.14
N VAL A 191 1.40 1.98 2.03
CA VAL A 191 0.55 1.28 2.99
C VAL A 191 -0.87 1.80 2.88
N ALA A 192 -1.81 0.90 2.54
CA ALA A 192 -3.22 1.24 2.42
C ALA A 192 -3.96 1.08 3.76
N ASP A 193 -4.72 2.13 4.07
CA ASP A 193 -5.72 2.13 5.12
C ASP A 193 -6.98 1.33 4.72
N ARG A 194 -7.94 1.24 5.65
CA ARG A 194 -9.23 0.63 5.39
C ARG A 194 -9.94 1.43 4.29
N PRO A 195 -10.50 0.77 3.26
CA PRO A 195 -11.26 1.47 2.23
C PRO A 195 -12.43 2.26 2.81
N LEU A 196 -12.60 3.49 2.34
CA LEU A 196 -13.68 4.39 2.73
C LEU A 196 -14.71 4.53 1.59
N PRO A 197 -16.00 4.71 1.88
CA PRO A 197 -16.95 5.09 0.85
C PRO A 197 -16.71 6.53 0.39
N MET A 198 -16.89 6.79 -0.90
CA MET A 198 -16.83 8.12 -1.51
C MET A 198 -18.08 8.34 -2.36
N ARG A 199 -18.58 9.57 -2.44
CA ARG A 199 -19.64 9.96 -3.38
C ARG A 199 -19.07 10.85 -4.48
N ALA A 200 -19.74 10.86 -5.63
CA ALA A 200 -19.44 11.83 -6.68
C ALA A 200 -19.70 13.26 -6.18
N ALA A 201 -18.86 14.20 -6.63
CA ALA A 201 -19.01 15.62 -6.33
C ALA A 201 -20.10 16.28 -7.18
N ASP A 202 -20.35 15.77 -8.39
CA ASP A 202 -21.25 16.36 -9.36
C ASP A 202 -22.17 15.30 -9.96
N ARG A 203 -23.48 15.44 -9.68
CA ARG A 203 -24.50 14.46 -10.06
C ARG A 203 -24.74 14.41 -11.57
N ASP A 204 -24.62 15.53 -12.27
CA ASP A 204 -24.77 15.58 -13.72
C ASP A 204 -23.58 14.91 -14.41
N ALA A 205 -22.36 15.11 -13.89
CA ALA A 205 -21.17 14.40 -14.36
C ALA A 205 -21.26 12.90 -14.08
N GLU A 206 -21.77 12.51 -12.91
CA GLU A 206 -22.04 11.11 -12.59
C GLU A 206 -23.01 10.47 -13.59
N LYS A 207 -24.13 11.14 -13.88
CA LYS A 207 -25.11 10.71 -14.89
C LYS A 207 -24.49 10.66 -16.29
N ALA A 208 -23.69 11.66 -16.66
CA ALA A 208 -23.01 11.71 -17.94
C ALA A 208 -21.99 10.57 -18.10
N PHE A 209 -21.25 10.24 -17.03
CA PHE A 209 -20.31 9.12 -17.02
C PHE A 209 -21.05 7.79 -17.22
N ALA A 210 -22.15 7.56 -16.48
CA ALA A 210 -22.99 6.39 -16.67
C ALA A 210 -23.54 6.32 -18.12
N GLY A 211 -23.85 7.48 -18.71
CA GLY A 211 -24.27 7.61 -20.11
C GLY A 211 -23.24 7.12 -21.13
N LEU A 212 -21.95 7.11 -20.81
CA LEU A 212 -20.90 6.62 -21.72
C LEU A 212 -20.96 5.11 -21.99
N PHE A 213 -21.70 4.35 -21.17
CA PHE A 213 -21.88 2.91 -21.34
C PHE A 213 -23.10 2.55 -22.20
N LYS A 214 -23.89 3.54 -22.64
CA LYS A 214 -25.08 3.27 -23.44
C LYS A 214 -24.72 2.72 -24.82
N PRO A 215 -25.55 1.81 -25.37
CA PRO A 215 -25.43 1.41 -26.77
C PRO A 215 -25.46 2.64 -27.69
N GLY A 216 -24.62 2.63 -28.74
CA GLY A 216 -24.54 3.72 -29.71
C GLY A 216 -23.53 4.83 -29.37
N VAL A 217 -22.95 4.85 -28.17
CA VAL A 217 -21.85 5.77 -27.85
C VAL A 217 -20.56 5.28 -28.51
N SER A 218 -19.98 6.07 -29.41
CA SER A 218 -18.76 5.67 -30.14
C SER A 218 -17.51 5.71 -29.25
N ALA A 219 -16.52 4.88 -29.57
CA ALA A 219 -15.24 4.86 -28.86
C ALA A 219 -14.48 6.21 -28.94
N THR A 220 -14.71 6.97 -30.02
CA THR A 220 -14.19 8.34 -30.19
C THR A 220 -14.86 9.31 -29.24
N ALA A 221 -16.20 9.26 -29.13
CA ALA A 221 -16.93 10.09 -28.17
C ALA A 221 -16.50 9.80 -26.73
N VAL A 222 -16.33 8.52 -26.37
CA VAL A 222 -15.78 8.14 -25.05
C VAL A 222 -14.39 8.75 -24.84
N ALA A 223 -13.47 8.63 -25.80
CA ALA A 223 -12.11 9.16 -25.66
C ALA A 223 -12.09 10.68 -25.46
N GLN A 224 -12.98 11.41 -26.13
CA GLN A 224 -13.08 12.87 -26.02
C GLN A 224 -13.73 13.33 -24.70
N LEU A 225 -14.73 12.59 -24.19
CA LEU A 225 -15.56 13.05 -23.07
C LEU A 225 -15.13 12.50 -21.72
N GLN A 226 -14.64 11.26 -21.66
CA GLN A 226 -14.42 10.53 -20.40
C GLN A 226 -13.55 11.31 -19.41
N SER A 227 -12.41 11.83 -19.85
CA SER A 227 -11.47 12.54 -18.97
C SER A 227 -12.12 13.78 -18.33
N ARG A 228 -12.80 14.61 -19.12
CA ARG A 228 -13.48 15.82 -18.64
C ARG A 228 -14.60 15.48 -17.65
N ILE A 229 -15.39 14.46 -17.96
CA ILE A 229 -16.48 14.01 -17.09
C ILE A 229 -15.93 13.51 -15.77
N LEU A 230 -14.89 12.66 -15.79
CA LEU A 230 -14.24 12.14 -14.57
C LEU A 230 -13.69 13.27 -13.69
N HIS A 231 -13.06 14.28 -14.28
CA HIS A 231 -12.56 15.44 -13.52
C HIS A 231 -13.67 16.22 -12.83
N LYS A 232 -14.86 16.32 -13.44
CA LYS A 232 -16.02 16.98 -12.83
C LYS A 232 -16.69 16.09 -11.77
N MET A 233 -16.80 14.79 -12.05
CA MET A 233 -17.47 13.82 -11.19
C MET A 233 -16.71 13.56 -9.88
N LEU A 234 -15.37 13.50 -9.93
CA LEU A 234 -14.55 13.16 -8.76
C LEU A 234 -14.28 14.39 -7.88
N PRO A 235 -14.43 14.26 -6.54
CA PRO A 235 -14.20 15.37 -5.62
C PRO A 235 -12.74 15.81 -5.58
N ASP A 236 -12.53 17.08 -5.26
CA ASP A 236 -11.24 17.60 -4.85
C ASP A 236 -11.01 17.28 -3.38
N LEU A 237 -10.00 16.46 -3.10
CA LEU A 237 -9.68 16.08 -1.72
C LEU A 237 -8.75 17.14 -1.09
N PRO A 238 -9.03 17.58 0.15
CA PRO A 238 -8.27 18.65 0.79
C PRO A 238 -6.79 18.28 1.03
N ASP A 239 -6.50 16.99 1.11
CA ASP A 239 -5.16 16.43 1.32
C ASP A 239 -4.51 15.86 0.05
N ARG A 240 -5.04 16.17 -1.16
CA ARG A 240 -4.60 15.58 -2.44
C ARG A 240 -3.13 15.76 -2.80
N GLY A 241 -2.40 16.69 -2.18
CA GLY A 241 -0.95 16.87 -2.35
C GLY A 241 -0.10 16.35 -1.18
N LYS A 242 -0.74 15.80 -0.14
CA LYS A 242 -0.14 15.39 1.14
C LYS A 242 -0.32 13.91 1.43
N VAL A 243 -1.31 13.26 0.80
CA VAL A 243 -1.62 11.84 0.96
C VAL A 243 -1.90 11.24 -0.41
N PHE A 244 -1.53 9.97 -0.62
CA PHE A 244 -1.86 9.27 -1.85
C PHE A 244 -3.29 8.74 -1.79
N HIS A 245 -4.05 8.94 -2.87
CA HIS A 245 -5.42 8.47 -2.96
C HIS A 245 -5.59 7.47 -4.09
N ILE A 246 -6.22 6.33 -3.80
CA ILE A 246 -6.73 5.41 -4.82
C ILE A 246 -8.25 5.46 -4.76
N VAL A 247 -8.89 5.78 -5.88
CA VAL A 247 -10.34 5.72 -6.04
C VAL A 247 -10.69 4.52 -6.91
N VAL A 248 -11.45 3.59 -6.35
CA VAL A 248 -12.01 2.45 -7.07
C VAL A 248 -13.40 2.82 -7.56
N ILE A 249 -13.62 2.65 -8.85
CA ILE A 249 -14.91 2.75 -9.54
C ILE A 249 -15.27 1.38 -10.10
N TYR A 250 -16.55 1.05 -10.25
CA TYR A 250 -16.92 -0.29 -10.74
C TYR A 250 -16.27 -0.63 -12.09
N THR A 251 -16.43 0.22 -13.11
CA THR A 251 -15.76 0.04 -14.40
C THR A 251 -15.49 1.37 -15.12
N MET A 252 -14.74 1.30 -16.22
CA MET A 252 -14.53 2.42 -17.14
C MET A 252 -14.76 1.95 -18.58
N PRO A 253 -15.42 2.76 -19.44
CA PRO A 253 -15.68 2.36 -20.82
C PRO A 253 -14.39 2.26 -21.65
N ARG A 254 -13.39 3.12 -21.36
CA ARG A 254 -12.00 2.94 -21.80
C ARG A 254 -11.07 2.97 -20.60
N ALA A 255 -10.34 1.90 -20.36
CA ALA A 255 -9.19 1.90 -19.46
C ALA A 255 -8.23 0.76 -19.78
N TYR A 256 -6.92 0.98 -19.62
CA TYR A 256 -5.92 -0.06 -19.48
C TYR A 256 -5.47 -0.04 -18.02
N GLY A 257 -5.98 -0.94 -17.18
CA GLY A 257 -5.64 -1.02 -15.74
C GLY A 257 -6.09 0.20 -14.94
N ALA A 258 -5.18 1.05 -14.46
CA ALA A 258 -5.43 2.23 -13.61
C ALA A 258 -4.92 3.52 -14.29
N VAL A 259 -5.29 4.70 -13.79
CA VAL A 259 -4.84 6.00 -14.32
C VAL A 259 -4.60 7.00 -13.21
N TYR A 260 -3.43 7.63 -13.16
CA TYR A 260 -3.17 8.79 -12.30
C TYR A 260 -3.81 10.07 -12.88
N LEU A 261 -4.50 10.83 -12.03
CA LEU A 261 -5.13 12.12 -12.34
C LEU A 261 -4.37 13.25 -11.62
N PRO A 262 -3.37 13.90 -12.24
CA PRO A 262 -2.48 14.84 -11.55
C PRO A 262 -3.19 16.02 -10.89
N ALA A 263 -4.17 16.62 -11.58
CA ALA A 263 -4.94 17.75 -11.04
C ALA A 263 -5.77 17.37 -9.79
N LYS A 264 -6.03 16.07 -9.61
CA LYS A 264 -6.81 15.52 -8.50
C LYS A 264 -5.96 14.85 -7.43
N GLY A 265 -4.67 14.60 -7.68
CA GLY A 265 -3.77 13.92 -6.74
C GLY A 265 -4.21 12.49 -6.40
N MET A 266 -4.84 11.78 -7.34
CA MET A 266 -5.40 10.46 -7.10
C MET A 266 -5.22 9.52 -8.29
N VAL A 267 -5.11 8.22 -8.00
CA VAL A 267 -5.16 7.14 -8.98
C VAL A 267 -6.59 6.61 -9.06
N LEU A 268 -7.16 6.58 -10.26
CA LEU A 268 -8.47 5.99 -10.53
C LEU A 268 -8.30 4.55 -11.03
N MET A 269 -9.11 3.63 -10.51
CA MET A 269 -8.99 2.21 -10.79
C MET A 269 -10.35 1.50 -11.01
N PRO A 270 -10.56 0.78 -12.12
CA PRO A 270 -11.80 0.08 -12.45
C PRO A 270 -11.85 -1.32 -11.80
N GLN A 271 -12.74 -1.52 -10.84
CA GLN A 271 -12.92 -2.74 -10.05
C GLN A 271 -13.04 -4.02 -10.88
N VAL A 272 -13.92 -4.05 -11.89
CA VAL A 272 -14.22 -5.30 -12.63
C VAL A 272 -12.99 -5.94 -13.26
N LYS A 273 -11.98 -5.14 -13.64
CA LYS A 273 -10.74 -5.66 -14.22
C LYS A 273 -9.88 -6.39 -13.20
N PHE A 274 -9.93 -5.96 -11.94
CA PHE A 274 -9.21 -6.60 -10.83
C PHE A 274 -10.05 -7.69 -10.17
N ALA A 275 -11.38 -7.59 -10.18
CA ALA A 275 -12.26 -8.62 -9.65
C ALA A 275 -12.05 -9.97 -10.35
N ALA A 276 -11.65 -10.00 -11.63
CA ALA A 276 -11.29 -11.24 -12.34
C ALA A 276 -10.06 -11.98 -11.73
N LEU A 277 -9.25 -11.27 -10.94
CA LEU A 277 -8.11 -11.81 -10.20
C LEU A 277 -8.48 -12.36 -8.82
N VAL A 278 -9.73 -12.19 -8.41
CA VAL A 278 -10.25 -12.62 -7.12
C VAL A 278 -11.31 -13.68 -7.38
N ASP A 279 -11.29 -14.77 -6.62
CA ASP A 279 -12.36 -15.77 -6.72
C ASP A 279 -13.61 -15.37 -5.91
N ALA A 280 -14.66 -16.19 -5.96
CA ALA A 280 -15.92 -15.92 -5.27
C ALA A 280 -15.77 -15.80 -3.74
N ASP A 281 -14.71 -16.38 -3.17
CA ASP A 281 -14.40 -16.38 -1.74
C ASP A 281 -13.51 -15.19 -1.34
N GLY A 282 -13.19 -14.29 -2.28
CA GLY A 282 -12.33 -13.13 -2.04
C GLY A 282 -10.83 -13.45 -2.07
N VAL A 283 -10.44 -14.65 -2.53
CA VAL A 283 -9.04 -15.09 -2.55
C VAL A 283 -8.37 -14.64 -3.84
N TRP A 284 -7.24 -13.98 -3.69
CA TRP A 284 -6.47 -13.46 -4.83
C TRP A 284 -5.75 -14.58 -5.54
N LYS A 285 -5.72 -14.56 -6.88
CA LYS A 285 -4.85 -15.42 -7.72
C LYS A 285 -3.40 -14.92 -7.68
N ASP A 286 -2.84 -14.88 -6.47
CA ASP A 286 -1.48 -14.44 -6.20
C ASP A 286 -0.48 -15.30 -6.99
N GLY A 287 0.56 -14.66 -7.55
CA GLY A 287 1.53 -15.37 -8.39
C GLY A 287 1.13 -15.54 -9.86
N SER A 288 -0.12 -15.24 -10.26
CA SER A 288 -0.50 -15.33 -11.68
C SER A 288 0.14 -14.21 -12.53
N PRO A 289 0.46 -14.46 -13.81
CA PRO A 289 0.99 -13.41 -14.70
C PRO A 289 0.09 -12.18 -14.78
N VAL A 290 -1.23 -12.38 -14.74
CA VAL A 290 -2.22 -11.29 -14.78
C VAL A 290 -2.21 -10.47 -13.49
N PHE A 291 -2.06 -11.12 -12.32
CA PHE A 291 -1.92 -10.43 -11.04
C PHE A 291 -0.70 -9.50 -11.04
N PHE A 292 0.45 -10.00 -11.51
CA PHE A 292 1.64 -9.17 -11.61
C PHE A 292 1.48 -8.07 -12.65
N ALA A 293 0.89 -8.35 -13.81
CA ALA A 293 0.63 -7.32 -14.81
C ALA A 293 -0.23 -6.16 -14.24
N GLN A 294 -1.25 -6.46 -13.43
CA GLN A 294 -2.05 -5.44 -12.75
C GLN A 294 -1.26 -4.69 -11.67
N SER A 295 -0.41 -5.39 -10.90
CA SER A 295 0.49 -4.77 -9.92
C SER A 295 1.46 -3.81 -10.60
N ASN A 296 2.02 -4.20 -11.76
CA ASN A 296 2.93 -3.38 -12.55
C ASN A 296 2.24 -2.11 -13.07
N ILE A 297 0.98 -2.22 -13.52
CA ILE A 297 0.20 -1.06 -13.95
C ILE A 297 -0.04 -0.11 -12.77
N LEU A 298 -0.46 -0.62 -11.62
CA LEU A 298 -0.64 0.24 -10.44
C LEU A 298 0.69 0.88 -10.02
N ALA A 299 1.79 0.14 -10.02
CA ALA A 299 3.12 0.66 -9.69
C ALA A 299 3.57 1.75 -10.67
N HIS A 300 3.22 1.62 -11.95
CA HIS A 300 3.46 2.64 -12.98
C HIS A 300 2.67 3.92 -12.68
N GLU A 301 1.38 3.82 -12.36
CA GLU A 301 0.57 4.99 -11.98
C GLU A 301 1.07 5.64 -10.68
N MET A 302 1.59 4.85 -9.74
CA MET A 302 2.30 5.37 -8.56
C MET A 302 3.61 6.07 -8.94
N GLY A 303 4.27 5.66 -10.02
CA GLY A 303 5.41 6.38 -10.57
C GLY A 303 5.04 7.76 -11.10
N HIS A 304 3.92 7.88 -11.81
CA HIS A 304 3.40 9.18 -12.23
C HIS A 304 3.03 10.09 -11.06
N SER A 305 2.43 9.53 -10.01
CA SER A 305 2.15 10.28 -8.79
C SER A 305 3.43 10.68 -8.04
N LEU A 306 4.54 9.99 -8.25
CA LEU A 306 5.88 10.35 -7.81
C LEU A 306 6.67 11.22 -8.82
N SER A 307 5.99 11.93 -9.72
CA SER A 307 6.57 12.81 -10.75
C SER A 307 7.40 12.14 -11.85
N LEU A 308 7.33 10.81 -12.01
CA LEU A 308 8.09 10.14 -13.07
C LEU A 308 7.38 10.23 -14.43
N PRO A 309 8.07 10.69 -15.49
CA PRO A 309 7.53 10.69 -16.85
C PRO A 309 7.70 9.31 -17.50
N HIS A 310 7.03 9.11 -18.64
CA HIS A 310 7.29 7.95 -19.49
C HIS A 310 8.72 7.95 -20.06
N VAL A 311 9.23 6.76 -20.33
CA VAL A 311 10.51 6.51 -21.01
C VAL A 311 10.36 5.49 -22.14
N ALA A 312 11.30 5.48 -23.07
CA ALA A 312 11.31 4.55 -24.21
C ALA A 312 12.11 3.25 -23.96
N THR A 313 12.38 2.91 -22.69
CA THR A 313 13.27 1.79 -22.32
C THR A 313 12.47 0.52 -22.03
N GLN A 314 12.73 -0.56 -22.78
CA GLN A 314 12.11 -1.87 -22.52
C GLN A 314 12.45 -2.38 -21.11
N GLY A 315 11.46 -2.99 -20.44
CA GLY A 315 11.63 -3.50 -19.08
C GLY A 315 11.71 -2.44 -17.98
N ASN A 316 11.61 -1.14 -18.32
CA ASN A 316 11.47 -0.07 -17.33
C ASN A 316 10.02 0.00 -16.81
N LEU A 317 9.86 0.31 -15.53
CA LEU A 317 8.55 0.50 -14.89
C LEU A 317 7.76 1.63 -15.55
N MET A 318 8.43 2.70 -15.98
CA MET A 318 7.83 3.87 -16.60
C MET A 318 7.83 3.81 -18.13
N ILE A 319 7.92 2.63 -18.74
CA ILE A 319 7.87 2.50 -20.20
C ILE A 319 6.55 3.05 -20.78
N ASP A 320 6.62 3.79 -21.89
CA ASP A 320 5.41 4.11 -22.67
C ASP A 320 4.78 2.82 -23.22
N GLY A 321 3.52 2.59 -22.87
CA GLY A 321 2.76 1.42 -23.31
C GLY A 321 2.67 1.24 -24.83
N LYS A 322 2.78 2.33 -25.62
CA LYS A 322 2.81 2.29 -27.10
C LYS A 322 4.12 1.69 -27.65
N LEU A 323 5.21 1.79 -26.90
CA LEU A 323 6.53 1.34 -27.32
C LEU A 323 6.85 -0.07 -26.83
N ARG A 324 5.98 -0.67 -25.99
CA ARG A 324 6.22 -1.97 -25.37
C ARG A 324 6.18 -3.11 -26.39
N LYS A 325 7.20 -3.98 -26.36
CA LYS A 325 7.21 -5.24 -27.12
C LYS A 325 6.55 -6.37 -26.32
N GLY A 326 5.79 -7.24 -26.99
CA GLY A 326 5.05 -8.35 -26.38
C GLY A 326 3.65 -7.96 -25.89
N GLY A 327 2.64 -8.72 -26.29
CA GLY A 327 1.25 -8.53 -25.84
C GLY A 327 1.05 -9.00 -24.40
N GLY A 328 0.17 -8.33 -23.64
CA GLY A 328 -0.34 -8.83 -22.36
C GLY A 328 0.55 -8.70 -21.10
N VAL A 329 1.85 -8.44 -21.24
CA VAL A 329 2.74 -8.22 -20.07
C VAL A 329 2.69 -6.75 -19.69
N GLY A 330 2.37 -6.39 -18.44
CA GLY A 330 2.33 -5.01 -17.92
C GLY A 330 3.64 -4.23 -18.10
N PRO A 331 3.78 -2.99 -17.60
CA PRO A 331 5.07 -2.28 -17.60
C PRO A 331 6.19 -3.14 -17.02
N GLY A 332 7.45 -2.78 -17.26
CA GLY A 332 8.57 -3.49 -16.62
C GLY A 332 8.61 -3.30 -15.10
N THR A 333 9.67 -3.76 -14.44
CA THR A 333 9.80 -3.61 -12.97
C THR A 333 11.03 -2.80 -12.56
N LYS A 334 11.84 -2.33 -13.52
CA LYS A 334 13.11 -1.66 -13.22
C LYS A 334 12.96 -0.14 -13.23
N LEU A 335 13.68 0.53 -12.32
CA LEU A 335 13.88 1.97 -12.30
C LEU A 335 15.37 2.28 -12.52
N THR A 336 15.67 3.40 -13.18
CA THR A 336 17.05 3.92 -13.26
C THR A 336 17.42 4.64 -11.97
N ALA A 337 18.72 4.85 -11.72
CA ALA A 337 19.19 5.62 -10.57
C ALA A 337 18.58 7.05 -10.52
N GLN A 338 18.45 7.69 -11.68
CA GLN A 338 17.82 9.02 -11.79
C GLN A 338 16.33 8.98 -11.45
N GLN A 339 15.60 7.94 -11.88
CA GLN A 339 14.19 7.77 -11.52
C GLN A 339 14.04 7.51 -10.01
N ILE A 340 14.91 6.69 -9.41
CA ILE A 340 14.91 6.45 -7.96
C ILE A 340 15.10 7.77 -7.20
N LEU A 341 16.11 8.57 -7.56
CA LEU A 341 16.37 9.86 -6.92
C LEU A 341 15.18 10.83 -7.05
N ALA A 342 14.58 10.92 -8.24
CA ALA A 342 13.43 11.79 -8.50
C ALA A 342 12.18 11.34 -7.72
N ALA A 343 11.90 10.04 -7.72
CA ALA A 343 10.77 9.47 -7.00
C ALA A 343 10.91 9.63 -5.50
N ARG A 344 12.11 9.37 -4.95
CA ARG A 344 12.39 9.59 -3.53
C ARG A 344 12.22 11.05 -3.13
N ARG A 345 12.72 11.99 -3.94
CA ARG A 345 12.51 13.44 -3.71
C ARG A 345 11.02 13.79 -3.57
N GLN A 346 10.17 13.24 -4.44
CA GLN A 346 8.71 13.45 -4.31
C GLN A 346 8.14 12.72 -3.09
N ALA A 347 8.56 11.48 -2.83
CA ALA A 347 8.11 10.71 -1.66
C ALA A 347 8.43 11.41 -0.33
N PHE A 348 9.55 12.13 -0.23
CA PHE A 348 9.91 12.93 0.96
C PHE A 348 8.90 14.05 1.27
N THR A 349 8.09 14.51 0.31
CA THR A 349 7.01 15.47 0.59
C THR A 349 5.80 14.81 1.26
N GLY A 350 5.79 13.48 1.41
CA GLY A 350 4.73 12.69 2.03
C GLY A 350 3.51 12.41 1.15
N GLY A 351 3.39 13.11 0.02
CA GLY A 351 2.23 13.05 -0.86
C GLY A 351 2.60 13.01 -2.35
N PRO A 352 1.60 12.80 -3.21
CA PRO A 352 1.81 12.74 -4.64
C PRO A 352 2.09 14.14 -5.21
N TYR A 353 2.69 14.19 -6.38
CA TYR A 353 2.87 15.43 -7.13
C TYR A 353 1.55 15.91 -7.72
N VAL A 354 1.08 17.06 -7.26
CA VAL A 354 -0.08 17.77 -7.80
C VAL A 354 0.36 19.11 -8.38
N PRO A 355 0.19 19.34 -9.69
CA PRO A 355 0.50 20.61 -10.32
C PRO A 355 -0.17 21.78 -9.61
N GLY A 356 0.60 22.84 -9.33
CA GLY A 356 0.10 24.05 -8.65
C GLY A 356 0.00 23.95 -7.13
N LEU A 357 0.13 22.76 -6.54
CA LEU A 357 0.21 22.58 -5.08
C LEU A 357 1.63 22.27 -4.62
N ASN A 358 2.32 21.36 -5.34
CA ASN A 358 3.68 20.97 -5.04
C ASN A 358 4.60 21.53 -6.15
N PRO A 359 5.69 22.24 -5.81
CA PRO A 359 6.62 22.75 -6.82
C PRO A 359 7.23 21.59 -7.61
N ARG A 360 7.31 21.73 -8.93
CA ARG A 360 7.92 20.71 -9.79
C ARG A 360 9.38 20.53 -9.35
N PRO A 361 9.86 19.30 -9.10
CA PRO A 361 11.27 19.11 -8.80
C PRO A 361 12.10 19.63 -9.96
N ALA A 362 13.06 20.52 -9.66
CA ALA A 362 13.94 21.10 -10.67
C ALA A 362 14.60 19.99 -11.48
N LYS A 363 14.61 20.14 -12.82
CA LYS A 363 15.35 19.21 -13.70
C LYS A 363 16.81 19.18 -13.24
N PRO A 364 17.44 18.01 -13.13
CA PRO A 364 18.88 17.97 -12.91
C PRO A 364 19.56 18.74 -14.05
N LYS A 365 20.46 19.67 -13.70
CA LYS A 365 21.36 20.26 -14.69
C LYS A 365 22.11 19.11 -15.38
N PRO A 366 22.25 19.12 -16.71
CA PRO A 366 23.19 18.20 -17.34
C PRO A 366 24.57 18.38 -16.69
N PRO A 367 25.37 17.30 -16.56
CA PRO A 367 26.76 17.46 -16.17
C PRO A 367 27.38 18.47 -17.13
N GLY A 368 28.01 19.51 -16.58
CA GLY A 368 28.62 20.57 -17.37
C GLY A 368 29.71 19.99 -18.26
N ASP A 369 29.74 20.47 -19.50
CA ASP A 369 30.81 20.23 -20.47
C ASP A 369 32.18 20.69 -19.95
#